data_AF-A0A4R3VEK6-F1
#
_entry.id   AF-A0A4R3VEK6-F1
#
_cell.length_a   1.000
_cell.length_b   1.000
_cell.length_c   1.000
_cell.angle_alpha   90.00
_cell.angle_beta   90.00
_cell.angle_gamma   90.00
#
_symmetry.space_group_name_H-M   'P 1'
#
loop_
_entity.id
_entity.type
_entity.pdbx_description
1 polymer ?
#
loop_
_entity_poly.entity_id
_entity_poly.type
_entity_poly.pdbx_seq_one_letter_code
_entity_poly.pdbx_strand_id
1 'polypeptide(L)'
;MLHDLLAAAGLALCIALAIHMALPYRAQARVDAGLRRLGGWLQSQMDRLTGWRRRQRQTRAAALEAERVIRRARETALREQGARPEGEWDGNVYRPKSFEKPKKPH
;
A
#
# COMPACT_ATOMS: atom_id res chain seq x y z
N MET A 1 -18.13 -36.74 -16.09
CA MET A 1 -17.76 -35.75 -15.06
C MET A 1 -17.48 -34.36 -15.64
N LEU A 2 -16.34 -34.10 -16.30
CA LEU A 2 -16.06 -32.75 -16.85
C LEU A 2 -17.06 -32.34 -17.95
N HIS A 3 -17.44 -33.30 -18.80
CA HIS A 3 -18.48 -33.10 -19.82
C HIS A 3 -19.85 -32.79 -19.19
N ASP A 4 -20.23 -33.50 -18.12
CA ASP A 4 -21.49 -33.24 -17.40
C ASP A 4 -21.49 -31.85 -16.76
N LEU A 5 -20.35 -31.43 -16.19
CA LEU A 5 -20.18 -30.09 -15.62
C LEU A 5 -20.30 -29.00 -16.70
N LEU A 6 -19.68 -29.21 -17.86
CA LEU A 6 -19.79 -28.27 -18.99
C LEU A 6 -21.21 -28.20 -19.55
N ALA A 7 -21.88 -29.35 -19.70
CA ALA A 7 -23.26 -29.41 -20.15
C ALA A 7 -24.21 -28.74 -19.16
N ALA A 8 -24.05 -29.01 -17.86
CA ALA A 8 -24.84 -28.37 -16.80
C ALA A 8 -24.59 -26.86 -16.74
N ALA A 9 -23.34 -26.41 -16.86
CA ALA A 9 -23.01 -24.98 -16.90
C ALA A 9 -23.60 -24.29 -18.14
N GLY A 10 -23.53 -24.93 -19.31
CA GLY A 10 -24.16 -24.43 -20.53
C GLY A 10 -25.68 -24.31 -20.40
N LEU A 11 -26.34 -25.34 -19.86
CA LEU A 11 -27.78 -25.32 -19.60
C LEU A 11 -28.17 -24.21 -18.62
N ALA A 12 -27.43 -24.06 -17.53
CA ALA A 12 -27.66 -22.99 -16.55
C ALA A 12 -27.52 -21.60 -17.18
N LEU A 13 -26.52 -21.40 -18.06
CA LEU A 13 -26.34 -20.16 -18.80
C LEU A 13 -27.54 -19.88 -19.73
N CYS A 14 -28.01 -20.88 -20.46
CA CYS A 14 -29.18 -20.75 -21.33
C CYS A 14 -30.44 -20.36 -20.55
N ILE A 15 -30.68 -21.00 -19.39
CA ILE A 15 -31.82 -20.67 -18.51
C ILE A 15 -31.69 -19.25 -17.98
N ALA A 16 -30.49 -18.85 -17.52
CA ALA A 16 -30.24 -17.49 -17.04
C ALA A 16 -30.51 -16.44 -18.13
N LEU A 17 -30.12 -16.71 -19.38
CA LEU A 17 -30.39 -15.83 -20.51
C LEU A 17 -31.90 -15.71 -20.78
N ALA A 18 -32.61 -16.85 -20.79
CA ALA A 18 -34.06 -16.87 -21.00
C ALA A 18 -34.80 -16.09 -19.91
N ILE A 19 -34.41 -16.26 -18.65
CA ILE A 19 -34.94 -15.49 -17.52
C ILE A 19 -34.65 -13.99 -17.70
N HIS A 20 -33.43 -13.63 -18.11
CA HIS A 20 -33.05 -12.25 -18.33
C HIS A 20 -33.90 -11.57 -19.42
N MET A 21 -34.19 -12.27 -20.52
CA MET A 21 -35.06 -11.77 -21.58
C MET A 21 -36.53 -11.67 -21.16
N ALA A 22 -36.99 -12.56 -20.28
CA ALA A 22 -38.36 -12.52 -19.74
C ALA A 22 -38.55 -11.49 -18.60
N LEU A 23 -37.45 -10.95 -18.04
CA LEU A 23 -37.51 -10.03 -16.91
C LEU A 23 -37.81 -8.60 -17.37
N PRO A 24 -38.77 -7.90 -16.74
CA PRO A 24 -39.00 -6.49 -17.00
C PRO A 24 -37.82 -5.64 -16.50
N TYR A 25 -37.58 -4.51 -17.15
CA TYR A 25 -36.44 -3.59 -16.91
C TYR A 25 -36.19 -3.26 -15.43
N ARG A 26 -37.26 -3.12 -14.63
CA ARG A 26 -37.17 -2.87 -13.18
C ARG A 26 -36.51 -4.00 -12.39
N ALA A 27 -36.75 -5.25 -12.80
CA ALA A 27 -36.14 -6.42 -12.17
C ALA A 27 -34.68 -6.59 -12.63
N GLN A 28 -34.39 -6.32 -13.92
CA GLN A 28 -33.02 -6.33 -14.45
C GLN A 28 -32.11 -5.36 -13.68
N ALA A 29 -32.56 -4.13 -13.44
CA ALA A 29 -31.78 -3.14 -12.68
C ALA A 29 -31.43 -3.60 -11.25
N ARG A 30 -32.34 -4.35 -10.59
CA ARG A 30 -32.08 -4.90 -9.24
C ARG A 30 -31.08 -6.04 -9.28
N VAL A 31 -31.20 -6.92 -10.26
CA VAL A 31 -30.27 -8.03 -10.48
C VAL A 31 -28.88 -7.49 -10.81
N ASP A 32 -28.77 -6.51 -11.70
CA ASP A 32 -27.51 -5.88 -12.08
C ASP A 32 -26.85 -5.17 -10.90
N ALA A 33 -27.63 -4.45 -10.08
CA ALA A 33 -27.11 -3.82 -8.87
C ALA A 33 -26.57 -4.88 -7.86
N GLY A 34 -27.26 -6.02 -7.76
CA GLY A 34 -26.82 -7.16 -6.96
C GLY A 34 -25.53 -7.78 -7.49
N LEU A 35 -25.45 -8.04 -8.81
CA LEU A 35 -24.26 -8.58 -9.46
C LEU A 35 -23.06 -7.65 -9.32
N ARG A 36 -23.25 -6.33 -9.49
CA ARG A 36 -22.17 -5.34 -9.31
C ARG A 36 -21.65 -5.33 -7.87
N ARG A 37 -22.53 -5.44 -6.87
CA ARG A 37 -22.13 -5.55 -5.46
C ARG A 37 -21.38 -6.84 -5.17
N LEU A 38 -21.88 -7.97 -5.68
CA LEU A 38 -21.21 -9.27 -5.54
C LEU A 38 -19.85 -9.27 -6.23
N GLY A 39 -19.77 -8.74 -7.45
CA GLY A 39 -18.51 -8.58 -8.19
C GLY A 39 -17.50 -7.72 -7.43
N GLY A 40 -17.93 -6.57 -6.90
CA GLY A 40 -17.08 -5.71 -6.08
C GLY A 40 -16.62 -6.40 -4.79
N TRP A 41 -17.49 -7.15 -4.13
CA TRP A 41 -17.12 -7.95 -2.96
C TRP A 41 -16.11 -9.03 -3.32
N LEU A 42 -16.35 -9.80 -4.39
CA LEU A 42 -15.45 -10.86 -4.86
C LEU A 42 -14.08 -10.29 -5.22
N GLN A 43 -14.05 -9.16 -5.93
CA GLN A 43 -12.82 -8.47 -6.30
C GLN A 43 -12.06 -8.00 -5.05
N SER A 44 -12.75 -7.48 -4.04
CA SER A 44 -12.11 -7.13 -2.77
C SER A 44 -11.52 -8.35 -2.03
N GLN A 45 -12.17 -9.52 -2.10
CA GLN A 45 -11.64 -10.75 -1.53
C GLN A 45 -10.42 -11.26 -2.33
N MET A 46 -10.50 -11.20 -3.65
CA MET A 46 -9.36 -11.51 -4.53
C MET A 46 -8.19 -10.56 -4.28
N ASP A 47 -8.44 -9.26 -4.12
CA ASP A 47 -7.41 -8.28 -3.78
C ASP A 47 -6.86 -8.49 -2.37
N ARG A 48 -7.63 -9.01 -1.42
CA ARG A 48 -7.10 -9.41 -0.11
C ARG A 48 -6.16 -10.61 -0.24
N LEU A 49 -6.57 -11.64 -0.96
CA LEU A 49 -5.82 -12.88 -1.17
C LEU A 49 -4.56 -12.66 -2.01
N THR A 50 -4.71 -12.01 -3.16
CA THR A 50 -3.60 -11.73 -4.10
C THR A 50 -2.79 -10.50 -3.69
N GLY A 51 -3.40 -9.57 -2.96
CA GLY A 51 -2.74 -8.37 -2.45
C GLY A 51 -1.70 -8.67 -1.40
N TRP A 52 -1.67 -9.86 -0.78
CA TRP A 52 -0.52 -10.29 0.02
C TRP A 52 0.75 -10.40 -0.85
N ARG A 53 0.64 -10.96 -2.07
CA ARG A 53 1.78 -11.03 -3.01
C ARG A 53 2.19 -9.65 -3.53
N ARG A 54 1.23 -8.75 -3.80
CA ARG A 54 1.55 -7.35 -4.18
C ARG A 54 2.18 -6.58 -3.02
N ARG A 55 1.62 -6.68 -1.81
CA ARG A 55 2.18 -6.06 -0.60
C ARG A 55 3.58 -6.57 -0.31
N GLN A 56 3.84 -7.86 -0.47
CA GLN A 56 5.17 -8.44 -0.26
C GLN A 56 6.23 -7.96 -1.26
N ARG A 57 5.83 -7.62 -2.50
CA ARG A 57 6.74 -6.99 -3.47
C ARG A 57 6.99 -5.52 -3.14
N GLN A 58 5.96 -4.79 -2.72
CA GLN A 58 6.07 -3.38 -2.33
C GLN A 58 6.87 -3.20 -1.04
N THR A 59 6.69 -4.07 -0.04
CA THR A 59 7.48 -4.03 1.21
C THR A 59 8.96 -4.30 0.97
N ARG A 60 9.30 -5.20 0.03
CA ARG A 60 10.70 -5.43 -0.37
C ARG A 60 11.31 -4.20 -1.04
N ALA A 61 10.57 -3.53 -1.94
CA ALA A 61 11.04 -2.30 -2.57
C ALA A 61 11.24 -1.18 -1.52
N ALA A 62 10.27 -0.99 -0.63
CA ALA A 62 10.35 0.00 0.45
C ALA A 62 11.48 -0.30 1.45
N ALA A 63 11.74 -1.58 1.77
CA ALA A 63 12.85 -1.97 2.64
C ALA A 63 14.21 -1.61 2.03
N LEU A 64 14.40 -1.87 0.73
CA LEU A 64 15.62 -1.51 0.02
C LEU A 64 15.83 0.01 -0.06
N GLU A 65 14.75 0.78 -0.25
CA GLU A 65 14.82 2.24 -0.21
C GLU A 65 15.17 2.76 1.18
N ALA A 66 14.56 2.21 2.23
CA ALA A 66 14.87 2.57 3.62
C ALA A 66 16.33 2.27 3.97
N GLU A 67 16.85 1.09 3.58
CA GLU A 67 18.26 0.73 3.79
C GLU A 67 19.22 1.69 3.08
N ARG A 68 18.88 2.15 1.86
CA ARG A 68 19.68 3.15 1.13
C ARG A 68 19.73 4.48 1.85
N VAL A 69 18.60 4.94 2.40
CA VAL A 69 18.54 6.21 3.18
C VAL A 69 19.34 6.08 4.47
N ILE A 70 19.18 4.98 5.22
CA ILE A 70 19.94 4.73 6.45
C ILE A 70 21.44 4.66 6.16
N ARG A 71 21.84 3.97 5.08
CA ARG A 71 23.25 3.89 4.68
C ARG A 71 23.83 5.27 4.35
N ARG A 72 23.10 6.06 3.56
CA ARG A 72 23.52 7.44 3.22
C ARG A 72 23.64 8.33 4.45
N ALA A 73 22.68 8.24 5.38
CA ALA A 73 22.73 8.97 6.65
C ALA A 73 23.93 8.54 7.51
N ARG A 74 24.26 7.24 7.51
CA ARG A 74 25.43 6.72 8.22
C ARG A 74 26.74 7.18 7.59
N GLU A 75 26.85 7.14 6.27
CA GLU A 75 28.03 7.61 5.53
C GLU A 75 28.26 9.12 5.69
N THR A 76 27.19 9.92 5.68
CA THR A 76 27.25 11.35 5.97
C THR A 76 27.64 11.61 7.42
N ALA A 77 27.03 10.90 8.39
CA ALA A 77 27.41 11.02 9.80
C ALA A 77 28.87 10.57 10.09
N LEU A 78 29.41 9.60 9.34
CA LEU A 78 30.82 9.22 9.42
C LEU A 78 31.74 10.25 8.76
N ARG A 79 31.35 10.86 7.63
CA ARG A 79 32.09 11.99 7.05
C ARG A 79 32.06 13.22 7.95
N GLU A 80 30.93 13.46 8.61
CA GLU A 80 30.72 14.54 9.57
C GLU A 80 31.17 14.17 11.00
N GLN A 81 31.77 13.01 11.25
CA GLN A 81 32.43 12.76 12.55
C GLN A 81 33.63 13.70 12.78
N GLY A 82 34.12 14.38 11.74
CA GLY A 82 35.01 15.55 11.87
C GLY A 82 34.28 16.90 12.02
N ALA A 83 32.95 16.92 11.92
CA ALA A 83 32.07 18.09 11.94
C ALA A 83 30.88 17.92 12.90
N ARG A 84 31.03 17.13 13.97
CA ARG A 84 30.07 17.20 15.08
C ARG A 84 30.09 18.64 15.59
N PRO A 85 28.95 19.33 15.70
CA PRO A 85 28.92 20.64 16.33
C PRO A 85 29.45 20.47 17.75
N GLU A 86 30.67 20.94 17.99
CA GLU A 86 31.21 21.05 19.33
C GLU A 86 30.21 21.85 20.16
N GLY A 87 29.65 21.21 21.17
CA GLY A 87 28.69 21.80 22.08
C GLY A 87 28.96 21.25 23.46
N GLU A 88 28.87 22.14 24.44
CA GLU A 88 29.10 21.79 25.83
C GLU A 88 27.74 21.49 26.48
N TRP A 89 27.71 20.43 27.27
CA TRP A 89 26.53 20.08 28.07
C TRP A 89 26.64 20.77 29.42
N ASP A 90 25.73 21.70 29.69
CA ASP A 90 25.60 22.37 30.98
C ASP A 90 24.37 21.82 31.70
N GLY A 91 24.59 20.82 32.55
CA GLY A 91 23.53 20.10 33.25
C GLY A 91 22.55 19.42 32.28
N ASN A 92 21.31 19.93 32.20
CA ASN A 92 20.25 19.39 31.34
C ASN A 92 20.04 20.17 30.03
N VAL A 93 20.93 21.12 29.72
CA VAL A 93 20.82 21.99 28.56
C VAL A 93 22.04 21.84 27.66
N TYR A 94 21.82 21.48 26.40
CA TYR A 94 22.87 21.44 25.39
C TYR A 94 23.11 22.84 24.81
N ARG A 95 24.33 23.38 24.94
CA ARG A 95 24.75 24.65 24.34
C ARG A 95 25.68 24.41 23.15
N PRO A 96 25.21 24.59 21.91
CA PRO A 96 26.09 24.52 20.73
C PRO A 96 27.00 25.76 20.66
N LYS A 97 28.31 25.57 20.42
CA LYS A 97 29.30 26.67 20.33
C LYS A 97 29.04 27.65 19.17
N SER A 98 28.23 27.24 18.17
CA SER A 98 27.84 28.10 17.04
C SER A 98 26.98 29.31 17.43
N PHE A 99 26.42 29.33 18.64
CA PHE A 99 25.62 30.45 19.17
C PHE A 99 26.42 31.43 20.04
N GLU A 100 27.69 31.14 20.37
CA GLU A 100 28.55 32.14 21.01
C GLU A 100 28.95 33.20 19.99
N LYS A 101 28.22 34.32 19.99
CA LYS A 101 28.59 35.50 19.22
C LYS A 101 29.96 36.01 19.71
N PRO A 102 30.89 36.37 18.81
CA PRO A 102 32.16 36.95 19.22
C PRO A 102 31.90 38.21 20.04
N LYS A 103 32.48 38.25 21.25
CA LYS A 103 32.34 39.36 22.19
C LYS A 103 32.88 40.62 21.49
N LYS A 104 32.00 41.60 21.21
CA LYS A 104 32.41 42.87 20.62
C LYS A 104 33.44 43.54 21.55
N PRO A 105 34.56 44.06 21.02
CA PRO A 105 35.51 44.78 21.84
C PRO A 105 34.92 46.16 22.19
N HIS A 106 34.96 46.45 23.51
CA HIS A 106 34.71 47.70 24.25
C HIS A 106 33.33 48.36 24.09
#